data_AF-A0A106QEM7-F1
#
_entry.id   AF-A0A106QEM7-F1
#
_cell.length_a   1.000
_cell.length_b   1.000
_cell.length_c   1.000
_cell.angle_alpha   90.00
_cell.angle_beta   90.00
_cell.angle_gamma   90.00
#
_symmetry.space_group_name_H-M   'P 1'
#
loop_
_entity.id
_entity.type
_entity.pdbx_description
1 polymer ?
#
loop_
_entity_poly.entity_id
_entity_poly.type
_entity_poly.pdbx_seq_one_letter_code
_entity_poly.pdbx_strand_id
1 'polypeptide(L)'
;MFDELEDSEKESVARRMAHRGVPDHRALIADGRFWDYADPESLRALFNRRPEIFLDSKFWDDSYTNLDFGSSTVTEQARRAVRARYDAYLSDAVWLANQSPADIDRANRDAVIRATCSVRLLKSDVSD
;
A
#
# COMPACT_ATOMS: atom_id res chain seq x y z
N MET A 1 6.06 14.55 1.11
CA MET A 1 5.39 13.33 0.62
C MET A 1 5.66 13.05 -0.87
N PHE A 2 5.37 13.96 -1.81
CA PHE A 2 5.77 13.71 -3.21
C PHE A 2 7.29 13.63 -3.39
N ASP A 3 8.03 14.51 -2.71
CA ASP A 3 9.51 14.51 -2.78
C ASP A 3 10.16 13.26 -2.16
N GLU A 4 9.43 12.54 -1.29
CA GLU A 4 9.87 11.30 -0.67
C GLU A 4 9.80 10.10 -1.63
N LEU A 5 9.11 10.25 -2.76
CA LEU A 5 9.07 9.24 -3.81
C LEU A 5 10.43 9.10 -4.51
N GLU A 6 10.77 7.88 -4.90
CA GLU A 6 11.89 7.65 -5.82
C GLU A 6 11.58 8.24 -7.20
N ASP A 7 12.62 8.52 -7.99
CA ASP A 7 12.43 9.13 -9.32
C ASP A 7 11.63 8.23 -10.27
N SER A 8 11.77 6.91 -10.12
CA SER A 8 10.95 5.90 -10.82
C SER A 8 9.46 5.99 -10.45
N GLU A 9 9.15 6.15 -9.17
CA GLU A 9 7.78 6.31 -8.66
C GLU A 9 7.17 7.64 -9.17
N LYS A 10 7.95 8.73 -9.14
CA LYS A 10 7.53 10.04 -9.67
C LYS A 10 7.21 9.97 -11.16
N GLU A 11 8.05 9.29 -11.93
CA GLU A 11 7.83 9.10 -13.37
C GLU A 11 6.58 8.25 -13.64
N SER A 12 6.38 7.16 -12.88
CA SER A 12 5.19 6.31 -12.96
C SER A 12 3.89 7.10 -12.73
N VAL A 13 3.85 7.89 -11.65
CA VAL A 13 2.72 8.77 -11.32
C VAL A 13 2.47 9.80 -12.43
N ALA A 14 3.51 10.49 -12.89
CA ALA A 14 3.40 11.49 -13.94
C ALA A 14 2.89 10.90 -15.26
N ARG A 15 3.38 9.72 -15.65
CA ARG A 15 2.93 9.00 -16.85
C ARG A 15 1.44 8.70 -16.78
N ARG A 16 0.92 8.30 -15.62
CA ARG A 16 -0.52 8.04 -15.47
C ARG A 16 -1.38 9.29 -15.42
N MET A 17 -0.92 10.36 -14.81
CA MET A 17 -1.59 11.66 -14.88
C MET A 17 -1.71 12.12 -16.33
N ALA A 18 -0.64 11.99 -17.12
CA ALA A 18 -0.64 12.29 -18.55
C ALA A 18 -1.63 11.40 -19.33
N HIS A 19 -1.62 10.08 -19.10
CA HIS A 19 -2.56 9.16 -19.76
C HIS A 19 -4.02 9.45 -19.42
N ARG A 20 -4.32 9.92 -18.20
CA ARG A 20 -5.68 10.30 -17.78
C ARG A 20 -6.04 11.74 -18.15
N GLY A 21 -5.16 12.47 -18.85
CA GLY A 21 -5.43 13.83 -19.33
C GLY A 21 -5.56 14.87 -18.21
N VAL A 22 -4.83 14.71 -17.11
CA VAL A 22 -4.85 15.66 -15.99
C VAL A 22 -4.33 17.03 -16.46
N PRO A 23 -5.15 18.10 -16.41
CA PRO A 23 -4.79 19.41 -16.94
C PRO A 23 -3.81 20.19 -16.06
N ASP A 24 -3.92 20.06 -14.73
CA ASP A 24 -3.01 20.70 -13.77
C ASP A 24 -2.41 19.68 -12.80
N HIS A 25 -1.34 19.02 -13.24
CA HIS A 25 -0.65 18.02 -12.43
C HIS A 25 0.08 18.63 -11.22
N ARG A 26 0.44 19.92 -11.27
CA ARG A 26 1.18 20.59 -10.18
C ARG A 26 0.27 20.87 -8.99
N ALA A 27 -0.96 21.31 -9.26
CA ALA A 27 -1.98 21.46 -8.22
C ALA A 27 -2.26 20.13 -7.51
N LEU A 28 -2.45 19.02 -8.25
CA LEU A 28 -2.68 17.71 -7.63
C LEU A 28 -1.50 17.21 -6.79
N ILE A 29 -0.27 17.51 -7.19
CA ILE A 29 0.92 17.18 -6.39
C ILE A 29 0.93 18.01 -5.10
N ALA A 30 0.66 19.31 -5.19
CA ALA A 30 0.61 20.20 -4.03
C ALA A 30 -0.50 19.80 -3.03
N ASP A 31 -1.64 19.35 -3.54
CA ASP A 31 -2.78 18.88 -2.74
C ASP A 31 -2.58 17.45 -2.18
N GLY A 32 -1.47 16.77 -2.51
CA GLY A 32 -1.23 15.39 -2.10
C GLY A 32 -2.08 14.35 -2.84
N ARG A 33 -2.91 14.77 -3.79
CA ARG A 33 -3.81 13.93 -4.60
C ARG A 33 -3.10 13.12 -5.68
N PHE A 34 -1.79 13.22 -5.78
CA PHE A 34 -1.00 12.41 -6.70
C PHE A 34 -1.09 10.90 -6.40
N TRP A 35 -1.45 10.51 -5.18
CA TRP A 35 -1.69 9.12 -4.81
C TRP A 35 -2.85 8.46 -5.56
N ASP A 36 -3.83 9.25 -6.04
CA ASP A 36 -4.93 8.78 -6.92
C ASP A 36 -4.40 8.17 -8.24
N TYR A 37 -3.14 8.46 -8.56
CA TYR A 37 -2.44 8.04 -9.78
C TYR A 37 -1.23 7.14 -9.49
N ALA A 38 -0.89 6.89 -8.22
CA ALA A 38 0.20 6.02 -7.83
C ALA A 38 -0.07 4.56 -8.14
N ASP A 39 0.99 3.81 -8.48
CA ASP A 39 0.87 2.39 -8.77
C ASP A 39 0.76 1.55 -7.51
N PRO A 40 0.18 0.34 -7.60
CA PRO A 40 0.06 -0.54 -6.45
C PRO A 40 1.42 -0.80 -5.76
N GLU A 41 2.52 -0.82 -6.51
CA GLU A 41 3.88 -1.03 -5.96
C GLU A 41 4.34 0.20 -5.16
N SER A 42 4.11 1.41 -5.69
CA SER A 42 4.36 2.68 -5.01
C SER A 42 3.54 2.82 -3.71
N LEU A 43 2.28 2.38 -3.70
CA LEU A 43 1.44 2.35 -2.49
C LEU A 43 1.98 1.37 -1.44
N ARG A 44 2.40 0.18 -1.86
CA ARG A 44 3.05 -0.79 -0.97
C ARG A 44 4.38 -0.24 -0.44
N ALA A 45 5.16 0.44 -1.26
CA ALA A 45 6.41 1.09 -0.84
C ALA A 45 6.15 2.21 0.16
N LEU A 46 5.10 3.01 -0.03
CA LEU A 46 4.67 4.01 0.94
C LEU A 46 4.30 3.37 2.28
N PHE A 47 3.49 2.31 2.27
CA PHE A 47 3.13 1.60 3.49
C PHE A 47 4.38 1.14 4.26
N ASN A 48 5.36 0.55 3.59
CA ASN A 48 6.58 0.07 4.25
C ASN A 48 7.44 1.20 4.84
N ARG A 49 7.43 2.37 4.20
CA ARG A 49 8.14 3.58 4.67
C ARG A 49 7.41 4.27 5.82
N ARG A 50 6.09 4.37 5.74
CA ARG A 50 5.24 5.15 6.65
C ARG A 50 3.98 4.35 7.09
N PRO A 51 4.12 3.22 7.82
CA PRO A 51 2.97 2.40 8.22
C PRO A 51 1.95 3.17 9.06
N GLU A 52 2.40 4.17 9.82
CA GLU A 52 1.59 4.99 10.72
C GLU A 52 0.57 5.87 9.98
N ILE A 53 0.65 6.02 8.65
CA ILE A 53 -0.37 6.76 7.87
C ILE A 53 -1.63 5.90 7.68
N PHE A 54 -1.49 4.58 7.73
CA PHE A 54 -2.58 3.63 7.48
C PHE A 54 -3.08 2.94 8.76
N LEU A 55 -2.16 2.69 9.68
CA LEU A 55 -2.42 2.05 10.97
C LEU A 55 -2.90 3.07 12.01
N ASP A 56 -3.08 2.63 13.25
CA ASP A 56 -3.54 3.45 14.37
C ASP A 56 -4.96 4.03 14.14
N SER A 57 -5.90 3.19 13.70
CA SER A 57 -7.32 3.54 13.44
C SER A 57 -7.54 4.61 12.37
N LYS A 58 -6.59 4.75 11.44
CA LYS A 58 -6.75 5.62 10.27
C LYS A 58 -7.46 4.89 9.14
N PHE A 59 -6.96 3.71 8.80
CA PHE A 59 -7.56 2.81 7.81
C PHE A 59 -7.69 1.39 8.37
N TRP A 60 -6.67 0.95 9.11
CA TRP A 60 -6.72 -0.27 9.91
C TRP A 60 -6.54 0.06 11.39
N ASP A 61 -7.25 -0.69 12.24
CA ASP A 61 -7.29 -0.45 13.70
C ASP A 61 -6.07 -0.98 14.45
N ASP A 62 -5.20 -1.74 13.77
CA ASP A 62 -3.98 -2.26 14.35
C ASP A 62 -3.06 -1.13 14.85
N SER A 63 -2.66 -1.24 16.12
CA SER A 63 -1.73 -0.28 16.74
C SER A 63 -0.31 -0.44 16.20
N TYR A 64 0.34 0.69 15.91
CA TYR A 64 1.71 0.74 15.41
C TYR A 64 2.55 1.78 16.14
N THR A 65 2.10 3.04 16.15
CA THR A 65 2.85 4.14 16.77
C THR A 65 2.86 3.99 18.28
N ASN A 66 1.70 3.62 18.85
CA ASN A 66 1.47 3.53 20.29
C ASN A 66 1.94 2.20 20.91
N LEU A 67 2.53 1.29 20.13
CA LEU A 67 3.11 0.08 20.68
C LEU A 67 4.25 0.45 21.64
N ASP A 68 4.12 0.04 22.89
CA ASP A 68 5.14 0.14 23.92
C ASP A 68 5.08 -1.09 24.83
N PHE A 69 6.14 -1.91 24.76
CA PHE A 69 6.29 -3.10 25.59
C PHE A 69 7.30 -2.89 26.74
N GLY A 70 7.66 -1.64 27.04
CA GLY A 70 8.65 -1.29 28.07
C GLY A 70 10.10 -1.60 27.70
N SER A 71 10.33 -2.26 26.55
CA SER A 71 11.63 -2.54 25.96
C SER A 71 11.63 -2.11 24.50
N SER A 72 12.62 -1.31 24.10
CA SER A 72 12.75 -0.83 22.73
C SER A 72 12.89 -1.97 21.72
N THR A 73 13.64 -3.01 22.06
CA THR A 73 13.85 -4.18 21.19
C THR A 73 12.54 -4.94 20.95
N VAL A 74 11.75 -5.16 22.00
CA VAL A 74 10.46 -5.88 21.90
C VAL A 74 9.45 -5.04 21.13
N THR A 75 9.43 -3.74 21.37
CA THR A 75 8.56 -2.79 20.66
C THR A 75 8.87 -2.75 19.17
N GLU A 76 10.15 -2.68 18.79
CA GLU A 76 10.56 -2.72 17.39
C GLU A 76 10.26 -4.07 16.74
N GLN A 77 10.38 -5.18 17.47
CA GLN A 77 9.98 -6.49 16.98
C GLN A 77 8.47 -6.56 16.71
N ALA A 78 7.64 -6.03 17.62
CA ALA A 78 6.20 -5.97 17.44
C ALA A 78 5.82 -5.12 16.22
N ARG A 79 6.42 -3.93 16.06
CA ARG A 79 6.23 -3.07 14.88
C ARG A 79 6.61 -3.78 13.58
N ARG A 80 7.75 -4.50 13.57
CA ARG A 80 8.17 -5.30 12.40
C ARG A 80 7.17 -6.39 12.06
N ALA A 81 6.60 -7.06 13.06
CA ALA A 81 5.60 -8.11 12.85
C ALA A 81 4.31 -7.56 12.23
N VAL A 82 3.80 -6.43 12.74
CA VAL A 82 2.63 -5.74 12.16
C VAL A 82 2.91 -5.33 10.73
N ARG A 83 4.04 -4.65 10.47
CA ARG A 83 4.41 -4.24 9.11
C ARG A 83 4.54 -5.43 8.16
N ALA A 84 5.20 -6.51 8.58
CA ALA A 84 5.38 -7.70 7.74
C ALA A 84 4.06 -8.38 7.37
N ARG A 85 3.09 -8.40 8.29
CA ARG A 85 1.75 -8.96 8.04
C ARG A 85 1.03 -8.20 6.92
N TYR A 86 0.94 -6.88 7.04
CA TYR A 86 0.28 -6.05 6.02
C TYR A 86 1.07 -6.00 4.71
N ASP A 87 2.40 -6.00 4.76
CA ASP A 87 3.22 -6.09 3.55
C ASP A 87 2.94 -7.37 2.76
N ALA A 88 2.75 -8.51 3.44
CA ALA A 88 2.36 -9.76 2.78
C ALA A 88 0.99 -9.64 2.10
N TYR A 89 0.00 -9.02 2.76
CA TYR A 89 -1.32 -8.81 2.16
C TYR A 89 -1.27 -7.87 0.96
N LEU A 90 -0.52 -6.76 1.08
CA LEU A 90 -0.32 -5.79 0.00
C LEU A 90 0.45 -6.43 -1.16
N SER A 91 1.46 -7.26 -0.89
CA SER A 91 2.18 -8.01 -1.93
C SER A 91 1.25 -8.88 -2.76
N ASP A 92 0.34 -9.59 -2.11
CA ASP A 92 -0.65 -10.43 -2.76
C ASP A 92 -1.67 -9.61 -3.56
N ALA A 93 -2.11 -8.46 -3.03
CA ALA A 93 -3.01 -7.54 -3.73
C ALA A 93 -2.36 -6.92 -4.97
N VAL A 94 -1.10 -6.50 -4.86
CA VAL A 94 -0.29 -6.00 -5.98
C VAL A 94 -0.11 -7.08 -7.04
N TRP A 95 0.23 -8.31 -6.62
CA TRP A 95 0.34 -9.44 -7.54
C TRP A 95 -0.96 -9.64 -8.32
N LEU A 96 -2.11 -9.69 -7.62
CA LEU A 96 -3.41 -9.89 -8.23
C LEU A 96 -3.78 -8.76 -9.19
N ALA A 97 -3.49 -7.50 -8.84
CA ALA A 97 -3.76 -6.33 -9.68
C ALA A 97 -2.96 -6.33 -10.99
N ASN A 98 -1.81 -7.00 -11.02
CA ASN A 98 -0.94 -7.11 -12.18
C ASN A 98 -1.24 -8.34 -13.06
N GLN A 99 -2.20 -9.21 -12.70
CA GLN A 99 -2.55 -10.39 -13.50
C GLN A 99 -3.59 -10.08 -14.58
N SER A 100 -3.41 -10.62 -15.78
CA SER A 100 -4.50 -10.71 -16.76
C SER A 100 -5.43 -11.91 -16.48
N PRO A 101 -6.63 -11.96 -17.07
CA PRO A 101 -7.51 -13.14 -16.93
C PRO A 101 -6.82 -14.45 -17.34
N ALA A 102 -6.01 -14.43 -18.39
CA ALA A 102 -5.28 -15.61 -18.85
C ALA A 102 -4.15 -16.03 -17.89
N ASP A 103 -3.56 -15.08 -17.15
CA ASP A 103 -2.55 -15.39 -16.12
C ASP A 103 -3.21 -16.04 -14.91
N ILE A 104 -4.39 -15.56 -14.51
CA ILE A 104 -5.19 -16.14 -13.42
C ILE A 104 -5.58 -17.58 -13.73
N ASP A 105 -6.01 -17.87 -14.96
CA ASP A 105 -6.40 -19.23 -15.37
C ASP A 105 -5.23 -20.23 -15.30
N ARG A 106 -3.99 -19.74 -15.45
CA ARG A 106 -2.75 -20.54 -15.39
C ARG A 106 -2.10 -20.56 -14.01
N ALA A 107 -2.48 -19.62 -13.14
CA ALA A 107 -1.89 -19.48 -11.82
C ALA A 107 -2.25 -20.68 -10.93
N ASN A 108 -1.39 -20.95 -9.94
CA ASN A 108 -1.70 -21.94 -8.92
C ASN A 108 -2.95 -21.48 -8.15
N ARG A 109 -3.95 -22.38 -8.03
CA ARG A 109 -5.19 -22.15 -7.29
C ARG A 109 -4.94 -21.63 -5.88
N ASP A 110 -3.93 -22.16 -5.18
CA ASP A 110 -3.62 -21.74 -3.81
C ASP A 110 -3.13 -20.29 -3.76
N ALA A 111 -2.40 -19.85 -4.78
CA ALA A 111 -1.94 -18.46 -4.88
C ALA A 111 -3.13 -17.50 -5.11
N VAL A 112 -4.07 -17.87 -5.97
CA VAL A 112 -5.29 -17.08 -6.23
C VAL A 112 -6.17 -17.00 -4.98
N ILE A 113 -6.35 -18.11 -4.27
CA ILE A 113 -7.11 -18.13 -3.02
C ILE A 113 -6.43 -17.26 -1.97
N ARG A 114 -5.11 -17.41 -1.78
CA ARG A 114 -4.34 -16.60 -0.82
C ARG A 114 -4.48 -15.12 -1.14
N ALA A 115 -4.30 -14.73 -2.39
CA ALA A 115 -4.41 -13.33 -2.79
C ALA A 115 -5.83 -12.76 -2.59
N THR A 116 -6.85 -13.55 -2.89
CA THR A 116 -8.25 -13.16 -2.65
C THR A 116 -8.54 -12.98 -1.15
N CYS A 117 -8.00 -13.86 -0.29
CA CYS A 117 -8.10 -13.72 1.16
C CYS A 117 -7.36 -12.47 1.66
N SER A 118 -6.14 -12.23 1.19
CA SER A 118 -5.35 -11.05 1.51
C SER A 118 -6.09 -9.75 1.18
N VAL A 119 -6.72 -9.66 0.01
CA VAL A 119 -7.54 -8.48 -0.38
C VAL A 119 -8.73 -8.29 0.54
N ARG A 120 -9.37 -9.37 1.01
CA ARG A 120 -10.48 -9.26 1.98
C ARG A 120 -10.01 -8.75 3.34
N LEU A 121 -8.82 -9.15 3.78
CA LEU A 121 -8.19 -8.70 5.03
C LEU A 121 -7.70 -7.25 4.96
N LEU A 122 -7.51 -6.71 3.75
CA LEU A 122 -7.13 -5.31 3.54
C LEU A 122 -8.33 -4.35 3.51
N LYS A 123 -9.57 -4.83 3.71
CA LYS A 123 -10.71 -3.92 3.86
C LYS A 123 -10.48 -2.99 5.04
N SER A 124 -10.96 -1.75 4.93
CA SER A 124 -10.91 -0.78 6.02
C SER A 124 -11.67 -1.33 7.23
N ASP A 125 -11.06 -1.24 8.40
CA ASP A 125 -11.73 -1.56 9.67
C ASP A 125 -12.57 -0.36 10.15
N VAL A 126 -12.17 0.84 9.74
CA VAL A 126 -12.90 2.08 9.99
C VAL A 126 -14.06 2.15 9.00
N SER A 127 -15.29 2.18 9.51
CA SER A 127 -16.47 2.51 8.69
C SER A 127 -16.51 4.01 8.45
N ASP A 128 -16.79 4.43 7.21
CA ASP A 128 -17.20 5.82 6.90
C ASP A 128 -18.42 6.27 7.73
#